data_AF-A0A936XCS5-F1
#
_entry.id   AF-A0A936XCS5-F1
#
_cell.length_a   1.000
_cell.length_b   1.000
_cell.length_c   1.000
_cell.angle_alpha   90.00
_cell.angle_beta   90.00
_cell.angle_gamma   90.00
#
_symmetry.space_group_name_H-M   'P 1'
#
loop_
_entity.id
_entity.type
_entity.pdbx_description
1 polymer ?
#
loop_
_entity_poly.entity_id
_entity_poly.type
_entity_poly.pdbx_seq_one_letter_code
_entity_poly.pdbx_strand_id
1 'polypeptide(L)'
;MSWILGQDARDSNSFIKRIKPKPEELVALSEFIRDEFDKNHHIKPAHIIEPGIDPALFGEKPAQRNIDILAAGSLIPLKALRIVC
;
A
#
# COMPACT_ATOMS: atom_id res chain seq x y z
N MET A 1 -5.70 -9.81 13.71
CA MET A 1 -4.68 -8.93 13.11
C MET A 1 -5.20 -8.47 11.76
N SER A 2 -5.17 -7.16 11.53
CA SER A 2 -5.68 -6.49 10.33
C SER A 2 -4.53 -5.86 9.56
N TRP A 3 -4.50 -6.10 8.25
CA TRP A 3 -3.48 -5.55 7.35
C TRP A 3 -3.91 -4.18 6.86
N ILE A 4 -3.04 -3.19 6.99
CA ILE A 4 -3.29 -1.82 6.54
C ILE A 4 -2.90 -1.71 5.08
N LEU A 5 -3.87 -1.41 4.22
CA LEU A 5 -3.64 -1.08 2.81
C LEU A 5 -3.47 0.43 2.63
N GLY A 6 -3.00 0.85 1.46
CA GLY A 6 -2.75 2.27 1.18
C GLY A 6 -3.98 3.18 1.28
N GLN A 7 -5.19 2.66 1.08
CA GLN A 7 -6.43 3.44 1.28
C GLN A 7 -6.75 3.60 2.77
N ASP A 8 -6.37 2.63 3.59
CA ASP A 8 -6.71 2.61 5.01
C ASP A 8 -5.94 3.67 5.80
N ALA A 9 -4.74 4.04 5.33
CA ALA A 9 -3.87 5.05 5.94
C ALA A 9 -4.24 6.50 5.59
N ARG A 10 -5.23 6.73 4.73
CA ARG A 10 -5.67 8.09 4.36
C ARG A 10 -6.54 8.70 5.46
N ASP A 11 -6.34 9.99 5.72
CA ASP A 11 -7.14 10.81 6.63
C ASP A 11 -8.67 10.71 6.42
N SER A 12 -9.10 10.55 5.16
CA SER A 12 -10.48 10.38 4.72
C SER A 12 -11.13 9.08 5.21
N ASN A 13 -10.36 8.10 5.70
CA ASN A 13 -10.91 6.85 6.21
C ASN A 13 -11.58 7.04 7.59
N SER A 14 -12.88 7.36 7.56
CA SER A 14 -13.67 7.57 8.78
C SER A 14 -13.90 6.30 9.62
N PHE A 15 -13.68 5.11 9.07
CA PHE A 15 -13.90 3.85 9.79
C PHE A 15 -12.90 3.65 10.93
N ILE A 16 -11.66 4.13 10.78
CA ILE A 16 -10.63 4.00 11.83
C ILE A 16 -11.08 4.69 13.12
N LYS A 17 -11.75 5.85 13.01
CA LYS A 17 -12.31 6.58 14.15
C LYS A 17 -13.43 5.83 14.87
N ARG A 18 -14.14 4.94 14.15
CA ARG A 18 -15.26 4.15 14.69
C ARG A 18 -14.79 2.87 15.34
N ILE A 19 -13.90 2.13 14.67
CA ILE A 19 -13.43 0.82 15.15
C ILE A 19 -12.32 0.94 16.19
N LYS A 20 -11.57 2.06 16.18
CA LYS A 20 -10.50 2.39 17.15
C LYS A 20 -9.56 1.19 17.40
N PRO A 21 -8.89 0.70 16.34
CA PRO A 21 -8.06 -0.49 16.45
C PRO A 21 -6.87 -0.21 17.38
N LYS A 22 -6.40 -1.23 18.08
CA LYS A 22 -5.19 -1.12 18.89
C LYS A 22 -3.92 -1.33 18.04
N PRO A 23 -2.78 -0.72 18.39
CA PRO A 23 -1.50 -0.93 17.73
C PRO A 23 -1.16 -2.40 17.44
N GLU A 24 -1.34 -3.28 18.42
CA GLU A 24 -1.05 -4.72 18.36
C GLU A 24 -1.98 -5.51 17.42
N GLU A 25 -3.12 -4.92 17.04
CA GLU A 25 -4.05 -5.55 16.10
C GLU A 25 -3.69 -5.24 14.65
N LEU A 26 -2.70 -4.36 14.41
CA LEU A 26 -2.40 -3.78 13.11
C LEU A 26 -1.05 -4.21 12.56
N VAL A 27 -1.04 -4.53 11.26
CA VAL A 27 0.16 -4.80 10.48
C VAL A 27 0.24 -3.81 9.33
N ALA A 28 1.29 -2.99 9.32
CA ALA A 28 1.61 -2.12 8.19
C ALA A 28 2.45 -2.88 7.14
N LEU A 29 2.21 -2.60 5.87
CA LEU A 29 2.96 -3.22 4.76
C LEU A 29 4.35 -2.63 4.55
N SER A 30 4.62 -1.46 5.14
CA SER A 30 5.91 -0.77 5.06
C SER A 30 5.99 0.30 6.14
N GLU A 31 7.19 0.85 6.34
CA GLU A 31 7.41 2.00 7.22
C GLU A 31 6.61 3.23 6.79
N PHE A 32 6.54 3.49 5.47
CA PHE A 32 5.74 4.57 4.92
C PHE A 32 4.25 4.46 5.30
N ILE A 33 3.66 3.26 5.19
CA ILE A 33 2.25 3.05 5.55
C ILE A 33 2.04 3.22 7.05
N ARG A 34 2.97 2.74 7.88
CA ARG A 34 2.90 2.90 9.34
C ARG A 34 2.90 4.38 9.73
N ASP A 35 3.80 5.15 9.13
CA ASP A 35 4.00 6.55 9.49
C ASP A 35 2.85 7.43 8.95
N GLU A 36 2.33 7.15 7.75
CA GLU A 36 1.16 7.86 7.22
C GLU A 36 -0.11 7.52 8.01
N PHE A 37 -0.26 6.27 8.47
CA PHE A 37 -1.38 5.86 9.33
C PHE A 37 -1.31 6.52 10.71
N ASP A 38 -0.12 6.58 11.33
CA ASP A 38 0.08 7.26 12.62
C ASP A 38 -0.20 8.77 12.50
N LYS A 39 0.31 9.41 11.45
CA LYS A 39 0.05 10.82 11.16
C LYS A 39 -1.44 11.13 11.00
N ASN A 40 -2.19 10.28 10.29
CA ASN A 40 -3.59 10.55 9.93
C ASN A 40 -4.61 10.03 10.96
N HIS A 41 -4.24 9.05 11.77
CA HIS A 41 -5.15 8.39 12.72
C HIS A 41 -4.65 8.34 14.17
N HIS A 42 -3.44 8.82 14.44
CA HIS A 42 -2.81 8.86 15.78
C HIS A 42 -2.73 7.49 16.47
N ILE A 43 -2.58 6.44 15.66
CA ILE A 43 -2.40 5.07 16.10
C ILE A 43 -1.19 4.55 15.34
N LYS A 44 -0.14 4.16 16.05
CA LYS A 44 1.07 3.60 15.43
C LYS A 44 0.97 2.07 15.37
N PRO A 45 0.85 1.44 14.19
CA PRO A 45 0.85 -0.03 14.07
C PRO A 45 2.09 -0.65 14.72
N ALA A 46 1.91 -1.74 15.47
CA ALA A 46 3.00 -2.39 16.20
C ALA A 46 3.88 -3.26 15.30
N HIS A 47 3.37 -3.70 14.15
CA HIS A 47 4.06 -4.61 13.25
C HIS A 47 4.22 -4.00 11.86
N ILE A 48 5.40 -4.24 11.25
CA ILE A 48 5.63 -4.06 9.82
C ILE A 48 5.96 -5.44 9.25
N ILE A 49 5.20 -5.87 8.24
CA ILE A 49 5.48 -7.09 7.49
C ILE A 49 5.39 -6.72 6.01
N GLU A 50 6.55 -6.69 5.35
CA GLU A 50 6.63 -6.35 3.93
C GLU A 50 6.13 -7.53 3.08
N PRO A 51 5.26 -7.27 2.08
CA PRO A 51 4.78 -8.33 1.19
C PRO A 51 5.91 -8.81 0.28
N GLY A 52 6.24 -10.09 0.36
CA GLY A 52 7.13 -10.76 -0.59
C GLY A 52 6.42 -11.12 -1.89
N ILE A 53 7.22 -11.40 -2.93
CA ILE A 53 6.75 -12.01 -4.18
C ILE A 53 7.31 -13.43 -4.30
N ASP A 54 6.63 -14.30 -5.04
CA ASP A 54 7.21 -15.56 -5.49
C ASP A 54 7.96 -15.33 -6.82
N PRO A 55 9.30 -15.40 -6.83
CA PRO A 55 10.08 -15.18 -8.05
C PRO A 55 9.79 -16.23 -9.14
N ALA A 56 9.37 -17.44 -8.77
CA ALA A 56 9.11 -18.52 -9.71
C ALA A 56 7.90 -18.25 -10.62
N LEU A 57 7.02 -17.31 -10.24
CA LEU A 57 5.91 -16.85 -11.08
C LEU A 57 6.35 -15.99 -12.26
N PHE A 58 7.62 -15.57 -12.29
CA PHE A 58 8.16 -14.69 -13.33
C PHE A 58 9.17 -15.45 -14.19
N GLY A 59 8.98 -15.41 -15.51
CA GLY A 59 9.89 -16.05 -16.47
C GLY A 59 11.26 -15.37 -16.54
N GLU A 60 12.17 -15.98 -17.30
CA GLU A 60 13.51 -15.42 -17.53
C GLU A 60 13.43 -14.04 -18.20
N LYS A 61 14.34 -13.14 -17.80
CA LYS A 61 14.44 -11.81 -18.41
C LYS A 61 15.04 -11.94 -19.81
N PRO A 62 14.46 -11.26 -20.83
CA PRO A 62 15.05 -11.25 -22.17
C PRO A 62 16.43 -10.58 -22.18
N ALA A 63 17.35 -11.12 -22.97
CA ALA A 63 18.74 -10.65 -23.07
C ALA A 63 18.87 -9.23 -23.67
N GLN A 64 17.93 -8.84 -24.53
CA GLN A 64 17.82 -7.50 -25.10
C GLN A 64 16.42 -6.96 -24.84
N ARG A 65 16.33 -5.71 -24.38
CA ARG A 65 15.05 -5.06 -24.06
C ARG A 65 15.05 -3.62 -24.52
N ASN A 66 14.04 -3.23 -25.28
CA ASN A 66 13.75 -1.83 -25.57
C ASN A 66 13.15 -1.15 -24.34
N ILE A 67 13.35 0.15 -24.18
CA ILE A 67 12.79 0.90 -23.05
C ILE A 67 11.37 1.34 -23.42
N ASP A 68 10.39 0.62 -22.88
CA ASP A 68 8.97 0.99 -22.95
C ASP A 68 8.51 1.57 -21.61
N ILE A 69 7.78 2.69 -21.63
CA ILE A 69 7.17 3.28 -20.43
C ILE A 69 5.73 2.80 -20.34
N LEU A 70 5.41 2.05 -19.29
CA LEU A 70 4.06 1.53 -19.02
C LEU A 70 3.61 1.92 -17.61
N ALA A 71 2.36 2.37 -17.49
CA ALA A 71 1.64 2.50 -16.23
C ALA A 71 0.51 1.46 -16.16
N ALA A 72 0.39 0.75 -15.04
CA ALA A 72 -0.63 -0.28 -14.87
C ALA A 72 -1.23 -0.26 -13.45
N GLY A 73 -2.53 -0.53 -13.34
CA GLY A 73 -3.25 -0.66 -12.09
C GLY A 73 -4.70 -0.18 -12.16
N SER A 74 -5.44 -0.34 -11.06
CA SER A 74 -6.79 0.20 -10.92
C SER A 74 -6.85 1.70 -11.22
N LEU A 75 -7.84 2.13 -12.00
CA LEU A 75 -8.06 3.53 -12.34
C LEU A 75 -8.71 4.28 -11.17
N ILE A 76 -7.93 4.51 -10.14
CA ILE A 76 -8.34 5.21 -8.92
C ILE A 76 -7.38 6.36 -8.64
N PRO A 77 -7.82 7.45 -7.97
CA PRO A 77 -6.97 8.60 -7.69
C PRO A 77 -5.66 8.26 -6.97
N LEU A 78 -5.64 7.21 -6.14
CA LEU A 78 -4.43 6.74 -5.45
C LEU A 78 -3.31 6.31 -6.42
N LYS A 79 -3.65 5.79 -7.59
CA LYS A 79 -2.66 5.32 -8.56
C LYS A 79 -2.15 6.42 -9.50
N ALA A 80 -2.61 7.66 -9.31
CA ALA A 80 -2.14 8.84 -10.04
C ALA A 80 -2.14 8.71 -11.58
N LEU A 81 -2.99 7.83 -12.13
CA LEU A 81 -3.21 7.72 -13.57
C LEU A 81 -4.06 8.90 -14.03
N ARG A 82 -3.42 9.92 -14.60
CA ARG A 82 -4.10 11.02 -15.30
C ARG A 82 -4.16 10.71 -16.77
N ILE A 83 -5.28 10.16 -17.23
CA ILE A 83 -5.57 10.01 -18.66
C ILE A 83 -6.32 11.27 -19.08
N VAL A 84 -5.65 12.16 -19.81
CA VAL A 84 -6.29 13.28 -20.50
C VAL A 84 -6.66 12.77 -21.89
N CYS A 85 -7.95 12.63 -22.16
CA CYS A 85 -8.46 12.43 -23.52
C CYS A 85 -8.59 13.78 -24.22
#